data_AF-A0A316NZQ3-F1
#
_entry.id   AF-A0A316NZQ3-F1
#
_cell.length_a   1.000
_cell.length_b   1.000
_cell.length_c   1.000
_cell.angle_alpha   90.00
_cell.angle_beta   90.00
_cell.angle_gamma   90.00
#
_symmetry.space_group_name_H-M   'P 1'
#
loop_
_entity.id
_entity.type
_entity.pdbx_description
1 polymer ?
#
loop_
_entity_poly.entity_id
_entity_poly.type
_entity_poly.pdbx_seq_one_letter_code
_entity_poly.pdbx_strand_id
1 'polypeptide(L)'
;MSNDNTESISAKLRRWADTRKHSFPFEAALCEFEIEETSGWNDLRELFLRIADEVDAEKREITERYARQSWMNPADAIAKLATGEIEWPELKQTIDRYYLPRPLFEDGEPAQFGDMFVRDFGRDAKIDSLSYTKGNSDYVNVNGYERHDFAHRLKRPNPQVLDADGVQIEVGDVLYRTTDDMKAVVAKLEKGYFVDDEGAGFNPSYFTHREPDTQERINRDAMKGEYEYWGCTGSECHNCPALVDGMKPSQRYGILWCGCATRLDLLRRQRELDGRDA
;
A
#
# COMPACT_ATOMS: atom_id res chain seq x y z
N MET A 1 25.01 22.20 -30.20
CA MET A 1 24.06 21.36 -29.46
C MET A 1 24.35 19.93 -29.89
N SER A 2 24.98 19.15 -29.01
CA SER A 2 25.42 17.78 -29.31
C SER A 2 24.19 16.85 -29.30
N ASN A 3 24.08 15.94 -30.26
CA ASN A 3 22.97 14.98 -30.33
C ASN A 3 23.04 14.03 -29.12
N ASP A 4 22.18 14.25 -28.13
CA ASP A 4 22.11 13.54 -26.83
C ASP A 4 21.63 12.07 -26.93
N ASN A 5 21.35 11.59 -28.15
CA ASN A 5 20.74 10.29 -28.44
C ASN A 5 21.77 9.15 -28.68
N THR A 6 23.07 9.43 -28.60
CA THR A 6 24.13 8.42 -28.88
C THR A 6 25.12 8.20 -27.74
N GLU A 7 24.98 8.92 -26.63
CA GLU A 7 25.90 8.83 -25.49
C GLU A 7 25.40 7.79 -24.47
N SER A 8 26.30 6.92 -23.97
CA SER A 8 25.96 5.92 -22.96
C SER A 8 25.65 6.58 -21.62
N ILE A 9 24.83 5.91 -20.80
CA ILE A 9 24.52 6.36 -19.42
C ILE A 9 25.80 6.58 -18.62
N SER A 10 26.79 5.68 -18.72
CA SER A 10 28.10 5.83 -18.06
C SER A 10 28.92 7.03 -18.57
N ALA A 11 28.78 7.42 -19.84
CA ALA A 11 29.43 8.61 -20.38
C ALA A 11 28.73 9.90 -19.93
N LYS A 12 27.39 9.90 -19.85
CA LYS A 12 26.60 11.00 -19.30
C LYS A 12 26.93 11.27 -17.83
N LEU A 13 26.99 10.22 -17.01
CA LEU A 13 27.34 10.32 -15.59
C LEU A 13 28.73 10.92 -15.37
N ARG A 14 29.74 10.50 -16.15
CA ARG A 14 31.10 11.08 -16.07
C ARG A 14 31.14 12.53 -16.53
N ARG A 15 30.42 12.87 -17.61
CA ARG A 15 30.28 14.25 -18.07
C ARG A 15 29.65 15.15 -17.00
N TRP A 16 28.64 14.66 -16.30
CA TRP A 16 28.01 15.38 -15.19
C TRP A 16 28.92 15.51 -13.98
N ALA A 17 29.69 14.48 -13.64
CA ALA A 17 30.71 14.51 -12.60
C ALA A 17 31.81 15.57 -12.87
N ASP A 18 32.11 15.85 -14.14
CA ASP A 18 33.10 16.85 -14.56
C ASP A 18 32.52 18.26 -14.75
N THR A 19 31.20 18.41 -14.69
CA THR A 19 30.51 19.70 -14.86
C THR A 19 30.53 20.47 -13.54
N ARG A 20 31.18 21.65 -13.50
CA ARG A 20 31.35 22.46 -12.28
C ARG A 20 30.01 22.95 -11.70
N LYS A 21 29.99 23.16 -10.38
CA LYS A 21 28.90 23.56 -9.47
C LYS A 21 27.92 24.68 -9.90
N HIS A 22 28.13 25.36 -11.04
CA HIS A 22 27.35 26.56 -11.44
C HIS A 22 26.82 26.54 -12.88
N SER A 23 26.69 25.38 -13.50
CA SER A 23 25.96 25.27 -14.77
C SER A 23 24.66 24.50 -14.57
N PHE A 24 23.59 25.05 -15.16
CA PHE A 24 22.20 24.56 -15.27
C PHE A 24 21.98 23.03 -15.36
N PRO A 25 22.87 22.18 -15.92
CA PRO A 25 22.67 20.73 -15.92
C PRO A 25 22.74 20.06 -14.53
N PHE A 26 23.29 20.74 -13.52
CA PHE A 26 23.51 20.18 -12.18
C PHE A 26 22.20 20.03 -11.38
N GLU A 27 21.38 21.07 -11.34
CA GLU A 27 20.04 21.01 -10.71
C GLU A 27 19.12 20.05 -11.47
N ALA A 28 19.22 19.99 -12.80
CA ALA A 28 18.45 19.07 -13.63
C ALA A 28 18.78 17.60 -13.30
N ALA A 29 20.06 17.24 -13.15
CA ALA A 29 20.46 15.88 -12.79
C ALA A 29 20.01 15.51 -11.37
N LEU A 30 20.13 16.40 -10.38
CA LEU A 30 19.66 16.12 -9.02
C LEU A 30 18.13 15.98 -8.95
N CYS A 31 17.38 16.78 -9.72
CA CYS A 31 15.93 16.63 -9.87
C CYS A 31 15.53 15.36 -10.64
N GLU A 32 16.30 14.94 -11.64
CA GLU A 32 16.03 13.74 -12.45
C GLU A 32 16.26 12.44 -11.66
N PHE A 33 17.13 12.46 -10.64
CA PHE A 33 17.42 11.31 -9.77
C PHE A 33 16.89 11.44 -8.33
N GLU A 34 16.13 12.49 -8.01
CA GLU A 34 15.53 12.74 -6.69
C GLU A 34 16.53 12.69 -5.51
N ILE A 35 17.77 13.17 -5.72
CA ILE A 35 18.81 13.15 -4.69
C ILE A 35 18.75 14.45 -3.86
N GLU A 36 18.42 14.36 -2.57
CA GLU A 36 18.41 15.52 -1.66
C GLU A 36 19.79 16.18 -1.53
N GLU A 37 19.79 17.52 -1.55
CA GLU A 37 20.96 18.41 -1.66
C GLU A 37 21.82 18.49 -0.37
N THR A 38 22.04 17.37 0.33
CA THR A 38 22.69 17.33 1.65
C THR A 38 24.16 16.90 1.62
N SER A 39 24.68 16.44 0.48
CA SER A 39 26.06 15.96 0.34
C SER A 39 26.93 16.95 -0.44
N GLY A 40 28.19 17.14 0.01
CA GLY A 40 29.11 18.07 -0.64
C GLY A 40 29.39 17.65 -2.10
N TRP A 41 29.67 18.60 -2.98
CA TRP A 41 29.91 18.35 -4.42
C TRP A 41 30.94 17.24 -4.71
N ASN A 42 31.93 17.07 -3.81
CA ASN A 42 32.91 15.99 -3.92
C ASN A 42 32.27 14.61 -3.69
N ASP A 43 31.31 14.46 -2.77
CA ASP A 43 30.65 13.19 -2.46
C ASP A 43 29.73 12.73 -3.59
N LEU A 44 29.01 13.68 -4.22
CA LEU A 44 28.15 13.44 -5.38
C LEU A 44 28.96 13.15 -6.65
N ARG A 45 30.08 13.84 -6.83
CA ARG A 45 31.02 13.54 -7.93
C ARG A 45 31.54 12.11 -7.81
N GLU A 46 32.00 11.71 -6.63
CA GLU A 46 32.46 10.34 -6.38
C GLU A 46 31.32 9.31 -6.50
N LEU A 47 30.07 9.68 -6.20
CA LEU A 47 28.90 8.84 -6.44
C LEU A 47 28.65 8.63 -7.93
N PHE A 48 28.61 9.68 -8.75
CA PHE A 48 28.40 9.56 -10.19
C PHE A 48 29.50 8.77 -10.88
N LEU A 49 30.76 8.96 -10.48
CA LEU A 49 31.88 8.17 -11.00
C LEU A 49 31.74 6.69 -10.61
N ARG A 50 31.36 6.40 -9.37
CA ARG A 50 31.14 5.03 -8.90
C ARG A 50 30.01 4.33 -9.64
N ILE A 51 28.87 4.99 -9.83
CA ILE A 51 27.74 4.45 -10.60
C ILE A 51 28.15 4.23 -12.06
N ALA A 52 28.90 5.16 -12.66
CA ALA A 52 29.40 5.00 -14.02
C ALA A 52 30.34 3.79 -14.16
N ASP A 53 31.20 3.55 -13.17
CA ASP A 53 32.11 2.41 -13.13
C ASP A 53 31.37 1.08 -12.91
N GLU A 54 30.32 1.08 -12.09
CA GLU A 54 29.45 -0.08 -11.86
C GLU A 54 28.68 -0.45 -13.14
N VAL A 55 28.07 0.52 -13.81
CA VAL A 55 27.39 0.33 -15.11
C VAL A 55 28.35 -0.24 -16.17
N ASP A 56 29.60 0.24 -16.23
CA ASP A 56 30.60 -0.27 -17.17
C ASP A 56 31.17 -1.64 -16.76
N ALA A 57 31.20 -1.96 -15.46
CA ALA A 57 31.60 -3.26 -14.96
C ALA A 57 30.53 -4.31 -15.27
N GLU A 58 29.26 -4.03 -14.99
CA GLU A 58 28.13 -4.89 -15.34
C GLU A 58 28.03 -5.09 -16.86
N LYS A 59 28.18 -4.01 -17.63
CA LYS A 59 28.20 -4.09 -19.10
C LYS A 59 29.34 -4.99 -19.60
N ARG A 60 30.53 -4.91 -18.99
CA ARG A 60 31.66 -5.80 -19.32
C ARG A 60 31.38 -7.24 -18.92
N GLU A 61 30.85 -7.48 -17.73
CA GLU A 61 30.51 -8.83 -17.27
C GLU A 61 29.46 -9.47 -18.17
N ILE A 62 28.40 -8.74 -18.51
CA ILE A 62 27.39 -9.15 -19.50
C ILE A 62 28.07 -9.43 -20.84
N THR A 63 28.87 -8.50 -21.36
CA THR A 63 29.55 -8.66 -22.65
C THR A 63 30.48 -9.87 -22.65
N GLU A 64 31.27 -10.11 -21.60
CA GLU A 64 32.19 -11.25 -21.49
C GLU A 64 31.45 -12.58 -21.29
N ARG A 65 30.37 -12.57 -20.52
CA ARG A 65 29.49 -13.73 -20.29
C ARG A 65 28.82 -14.17 -21.58
N TYR A 66 28.35 -13.22 -22.39
CA TYR A 66 27.68 -13.48 -23.66
C TYR A 66 28.64 -13.58 -24.85
N ALA A 67 29.86 -13.03 -24.79
CA ALA A 67 30.89 -13.23 -25.82
C ALA A 67 31.35 -14.69 -25.92
N ARG A 68 31.24 -15.48 -24.84
CA ARG A 68 31.45 -16.95 -24.89
C ARG A 68 30.35 -17.69 -25.65
N GLN A 69 29.19 -17.07 -25.87
CA GLN A 69 28.07 -17.60 -26.64
C GLN A 69 28.03 -16.88 -27.99
N SER A 70 28.97 -17.26 -28.88
CA SER A 70 29.36 -16.62 -30.15
C SER A 70 28.26 -16.35 -31.21
N TRP A 71 26.95 -16.38 -30.93
CA TRP A 71 25.91 -16.35 -31.97
C TRP A 71 24.61 -15.63 -31.61
N MET A 72 24.65 -14.46 -30.97
CA MET A 72 23.43 -13.66 -30.83
C MET A 72 23.69 -12.16 -30.88
N ASN A 73 23.15 -11.50 -31.89
CA ASN A 73 23.05 -10.04 -31.93
C ASN A 73 22.13 -9.61 -30.76
N PRO A 74 22.48 -8.60 -29.95
CA PRO A 74 21.63 -8.11 -28.87
C PRO A 74 20.18 -7.82 -29.28
N ALA A 75 19.95 -7.34 -30.50
CA ALA A 75 18.62 -7.11 -31.03
C ALA A 75 17.81 -8.41 -31.24
N ASP A 76 18.50 -9.48 -31.66
CA ASP A 76 17.90 -10.82 -31.85
C ASP A 76 17.63 -11.49 -30.49
N ALA A 77 18.50 -11.29 -29.51
CA ALA A 77 18.30 -11.75 -28.14
C ALA A 77 17.06 -11.09 -27.49
N ILE A 78 16.92 -9.77 -27.64
CA ILE A 78 15.75 -9.01 -27.15
C ILE A 78 14.47 -9.44 -27.87
N ALA A 79 14.53 -9.64 -29.20
CA ALA A 79 13.38 -10.11 -29.97
C ALA A 79 12.91 -11.50 -29.50
N LYS A 80 13.83 -12.45 -29.31
CA LYS A 80 13.52 -13.81 -28.82
C LYS A 80 13.02 -13.84 -27.39
N LEU A 81 13.50 -12.93 -26.54
CA LEU A 81 12.97 -12.72 -25.20
C LEU A 81 11.52 -12.20 -25.25
N ALA A 82 11.26 -11.21 -26.11
CA ALA A 82 9.95 -10.59 -26.27
C ALA A 82 8.91 -11.55 -26.90
N THR A 83 9.34 -12.49 -27.76
CA THR A 83 8.47 -13.53 -28.33
C THR A 83 8.29 -14.74 -27.41
N GLY A 84 9.01 -14.80 -26.28
CA GLY A 84 8.98 -15.95 -25.35
C GLY A 84 9.71 -17.19 -25.88
N GLU A 85 10.48 -17.06 -26.96
CA GLU A 85 11.31 -18.13 -27.51
C GLU A 85 12.48 -18.47 -26.59
N ILE A 86 12.91 -17.52 -25.76
CA ILE A 86 13.97 -17.68 -24.78
C ILE A 86 13.53 -17.05 -23.44
N GLU A 87 13.67 -17.80 -22.35
CA GLU A 87 13.39 -17.31 -20.99
C GLU A 87 14.71 -16.95 -20.30
N TRP A 88 15.02 -15.66 -20.20
CA TRP A 88 16.13 -15.11 -19.40
C TRP A 88 15.58 -14.23 -18.28
N PRO A 89 15.29 -14.81 -17.10
CA PRO A 89 14.59 -14.13 -16.02
C PRO A 89 15.28 -12.83 -15.57
N GLU A 90 16.61 -12.84 -15.48
CA GLU A 90 17.40 -11.70 -14.99
C GLU A 90 17.44 -10.54 -15.99
N LEU A 91 17.54 -10.85 -17.30
CA LEU A 91 17.48 -9.83 -18.35
C LEU A 91 16.06 -9.25 -18.49
N LYS A 92 15.03 -10.10 -18.39
CA LYS A 92 13.63 -9.67 -18.37
C LYS A 92 13.36 -8.74 -17.20
N GLN A 93 13.81 -9.10 -15.99
CA GLN A 93 13.70 -8.27 -14.80
C GLN A 93 14.45 -6.93 -14.96
N THR A 94 15.62 -6.94 -15.59
CA THR A 94 16.42 -5.73 -15.83
C THR A 94 15.76 -4.79 -16.86
N ILE A 95 15.24 -5.34 -17.97
CA ILE A 95 14.50 -4.58 -18.98
C ILE A 95 13.21 -3.99 -18.39
N ASP A 96 12.46 -4.80 -17.64
CA ASP A 96 11.21 -4.39 -17.00
C ASP A 96 11.41 -3.30 -15.94
N ARG A 97 12.58 -3.29 -15.27
CA ARG A 97 12.93 -2.34 -14.22
C ARG A 97 13.50 -1.03 -14.76
N TYR A 98 14.33 -1.07 -15.81
CA TYR A 98 15.13 0.09 -16.22
C TYR A 98 14.88 0.62 -17.63
N TYR A 99 14.25 -0.15 -18.53
CA TYR A 99 14.18 0.21 -19.96
C TYR A 99 12.77 0.50 -20.48
N LEU A 100 11.72 0.09 -19.76
CA LEU A 100 10.33 0.41 -20.12
C LEU A 100 9.81 1.53 -19.21
N PRO A 101 9.57 2.75 -19.74
CA PRO A 101 9.06 3.83 -18.93
C PRO A 101 7.64 3.50 -18.46
N ARG A 102 7.44 3.45 -17.13
CA ARG A 102 6.16 3.07 -16.50
C ARG A 102 5.44 4.30 -15.96
N PRO A 103 4.10 4.32 -15.96
CA PRO A 103 3.35 5.28 -15.17
C PRO A 103 3.80 5.21 -13.70
N LEU A 104 3.94 6.36 -13.06
CA LEU A 104 4.28 6.45 -11.63
C LEU A 104 3.01 6.65 -10.81
N PHE A 105 2.98 6.11 -9.61
CA PHE A 105 1.96 6.45 -8.61
C PHE A 105 2.24 7.82 -7.97
N GLU A 106 1.28 8.37 -7.23
CA GLU A 106 1.44 9.66 -6.52
C GLU A 106 2.62 9.68 -5.54
N ASP A 107 3.06 8.51 -5.06
CA ASP A 107 4.24 8.30 -4.20
C ASP A 107 5.57 8.26 -4.96
N GLY A 108 5.56 8.36 -6.30
CA GLY A 108 6.75 8.27 -7.14
C GLY A 108 7.13 6.84 -7.55
N GLU A 109 6.49 5.81 -6.97
CA GLU A 109 6.81 4.42 -7.28
C GLU A 109 6.32 4.03 -8.68
N PRO A 110 7.13 3.29 -9.47
CA PRO A 110 6.75 2.84 -10.80
C PRO A 110 5.73 1.70 -10.74
N ALA A 111 4.67 1.83 -11.52
CA ALA A 111 3.57 0.90 -11.50
C ALA A 111 3.92 -0.48 -12.08
N GLN A 112 3.55 -1.53 -11.35
CA GLN A 112 3.82 -2.92 -11.71
C GLN A 112 2.56 -3.64 -12.20
N PHE A 113 2.76 -4.73 -12.95
CA PHE A 113 1.65 -5.62 -13.29
C PHE A 113 1.08 -6.25 -12.02
N GLY A 114 -0.25 -6.27 -11.92
CA GLY A 114 -0.97 -6.72 -10.74
C GLY A 114 -1.26 -5.61 -9.71
N ASP A 115 -0.63 -4.44 -9.82
CA ASP A 115 -0.99 -3.31 -8.96
C ASP A 115 -2.40 -2.81 -9.25
N MET A 116 -3.07 -2.32 -8.21
CA MET A 116 -4.37 -1.67 -8.33
C MET A 116 -4.19 -0.16 -8.49
N PHE A 117 -5.03 0.45 -9.33
CA PHE A 117 -5.10 1.90 -9.54
C PHE A 117 -6.56 2.35 -9.71
N VAL A 118 -6.81 3.63 -9.47
CA VAL A 118 -8.11 4.27 -9.72
C VAL A 118 -8.11 4.89 -11.11
N ARG A 119 -9.08 4.48 -11.93
CA ARG A 119 -9.34 5.05 -13.27
C ARG A 119 -9.90 6.45 -13.17
N ASP A 120 -9.88 7.20 -14.28
CA ASP A 120 -10.41 8.59 -14.34
C ASP A 120 -11.87 8.74 -13.86
N PHE A 121 -12.67 7.66 -13.92
CA PHE A 121 -14.06 7.63 -13.46
C PHE A 121 -14.24 7.14 -12.02
N GLY A 122 -13.17 7.07 -11.22
CA GLY A 122 -13.24 6.64 -9.82
C GLY A 122 -13.48 5.15 -9.62
N ARG A 123 -13.16 4.31 -10.63
CA ARG A 123 -13.28 2.86 -10.54
C ARG A 123 -11.92 2.21 -10.41
N ASP A 124 -11.81 1.26 -9.48
CA ASP A 124 -10.59 0.48 -9.28
C ASP A 124 -10.36 -0.47 -10.45
N ALA A 125 -9.11 -0.57 -10.89
CA ALA A 125 -8.66 -1.49 -11.90
C ALA A 125 -7.29 -2.04 -11.54
N LYS A 126 -7.01 -3.25 -12.02
CA LYS A 126 -5.70 -3.88 -11.88
C LYS A 126 -4.89 -3.65 -13.15
N ILE A 127 -3.61 -3.35 -13.04
CA ILE A 127 -2.73 -3.19 -14.19
C ILE A 127 -2.41 -4.57 -14.77
N ASP A 128 -3.02 -4.90 -15.90
CA ASP A 128 -2.83 -6.18 -16.61
C ASP A 128 -2.07 -5.99 -17.93
N SER A 129 -2.13 -4.81 -18.54
CA SER A 129 -1.36 -4.51 -19.75
C SER A 129 -0.90 -3.06 -19.81
N LEU A 130 0.28 -2.86 -20.42
CA LEU A 130 0.83 -1.55 -20.77
C LEU A 130 1.06 -1.54 -22.29
N SER A 131 0.52 -0.55 -22.98
CA SER A 131 0.69 -0.40 -24.43
C SER A 131 1.33 0.94 -24.77
N TYR A 132 2.47 0.88 -25.44
CA TYR A 132 3.23 2.04 -25.89
C TYR A 132 2.82 2.37 -27.33
N THR A 133 2.33 3.58 -27.57
CA THR A 133 2.01 4.01 -28.94
C THR A 133 3.20 4.67 -29.60
N LYS A 134 3.46 4.31 -30.85
CA LYS A 134 4.51 4.91 -31.67
C LYS A 134 4.12 6.35 -32.04
N GLY A 135 4.72 7.35 -31.38
CA GLY A 135 4.44 8.76 -31.63
C GLY A 135 5.20 9.70 -30.69
N ASN A 136 5.11 11.01 -30.96
CA ASN A 136 5.85 12.10 -30.30
C ASN A 136 5.26 12.50 -28.92
N SER A 137 4.62 11.56 -28.25
CA SER A 137 3.73 11.84 -27.13
C SER A 137 4.00 10.84 -26.02
N ASP A 138 4.52 11.36 -24.91
CA ASP A 138 5.02 10.68 -23.73
C ASP A 138 3.90 10.06 -22.88
N TYR A 139 3.07 9.20 -23.48
CA TYR A 139 1.98 8.51 -22.78
C TYR A 139 2.00 6.99 -22.96
N VAL A 140 1.52 6.29 -21.93
CA VAL A 140 1.31 4.84 -21.89
C VAL A 140 -0.16 4.55 -21.73
N ASN A 141 -0.70 3.63 -22.52
CA ASN A 141 -2.05 3.13 -22.29
C ASN A 141 -2.02 2.05 -21.21
N VAL A 142 -2.74 2.27 -20.11
CA VAL A 142 -2.94 1.24 -19.09
C VAL A 142 -4.21 0.46 -19.44
N ASN A 143 -4.09 -0.86 -19.52
CA ASN A 143 -5.15 -1.78 -19.93
C ASN A 143 -5.78 -1.51 -21.30
N GLY A 144 -5.13 -0.69 -22.14
CA GLY A 144 -5.62 -0.32 -23.47
C GLY A 144 -6.80 0.67 -23.48
N TYR A 145 -7.21 1.21 -22.32
CA TYR A 145 -8.38 2.08 -22.21
C TYR A 145 -8.05 3.55 -21.99
N GLU A 146 -7.06 3.85 -21.15
CA GLU A 146 -6.76 5.21 -20.69
C GLU A 146 -5.32 5.59 -21.03
N ARG A 147 -5.15 6.81 -21.57
CA ARG A 147 -3.85 7.40 -21.85
C ARG A 147 -3.32 8.05 -20.58
N HIS A 148 -2.25 7.49 -20.04
CA HIS A 148 -1.53 8.09 -18.92
C HIS A 148 -0.26 8.74 -19.44
N ASP A 149 -0.24 10.06 -19.37
CA ASP A 149 0.99 10.86 -19.55
C ASP A 149 1.95 10.54 -18.40
N PHE A 150 3.26 10.45 -18.66
CA PHE A 150 4.25 10.31 -17.60
C PHE A 150 4.27 11.48 -16.61
N ALA A 151 3.71 12.65 -16.96
CA ALA A 151 3.47 13.74 -16.02
C ALA A 151 2.28 13.47 -15.07
N HIS A 152 1.31 12.65 -15.47
CA HIS A 152 0.12 12.33 -14.68
C HIS A 152 0.35 11.08 -13.84
N ARG A 153 0.26 11.23 -12.52
CA ARG A 153 0.45 10.14 -11.56
C ARG A 153 -0.81 9.29 -11.43
N LEU A 154 -0.62 7.98 -11.35
CA LEU A 154 -1.67 7.02 -11.01
C LEU A 154 -2.06 7.17 -9.54
N LYS A 155 -3.35 7.02 -9.25
CA LYS A 155 -3.86 6.98 -7.89
C LYS A 155 -4.01 5.54 -7.43
N ARG A 156 -3.51 5.23 -6.23
CA ARG A 156 -3.81 3.94 -5.59
C ARG A 156 -5.27 3.97 -5.10
N PRO A 157 -5.99 2.84 -5.12
CA PRO A 157 -7.26 2.75 -4.42
C PRO A 157 -7.04 3.00 -2.93
N ASN A 158 -8.08 3.50 -2.27
CA ASN A 158 -8.05 3.56 -0.81
C ASN A 158 -7.82 2.14 -0.27
N PRO A 159 -6.81 1.93 0.59
CA PRO A 159 -6.57 0.62 1.18
C PRO A 159 -7.82 0.17 1.93
N GLN A 160 -8.37 -0.99 1.55
CA GLN A 160 -9.41 -1.64 2.33
C GLN A 160 -8.73 -2.42 3.45
N VAL A 161 -8.68 -1.80 4.63
CA VAL A 161 -8.16 -2.42 5.84
C VAL A 161 -9.37 -2.85 6.67
N LEU A 162 -9.43 -4.13 7.04
CA LEU A 162 -10.51 -4.69 7.86
C LEU A 162 -10.02 -4.86 9.29
N ASP A 163 -10.87 -4.54 10.26
CA ASP A 163 -10.65 -4.81 11.68
C ASP A 163 -10.79 -6.30 12.02
N ALA A 164 -10.63 -6.66 13.29
CA ALA A 164 -10.73 -8.02 13.79
C ALA A 164 -12.12 -8.67 13.58
N ASP A 165 -13.17 -7.86 13.42
CA ASP A 165 -14.54 -8.32 13.18
C ASP A 165 -14.88 -8.38 11.67
N GLY A 166 -13.91 -8.04 10.80
CA GLY A 166 -14.09 -7.98 9.36
C GLY A 166 -14.82 -6.72 8.88
N VAL A 167 -14.93 -5.70 9.73
CA VAL A 167 -15.51 -4.40 9.41
C VAL A 167 -14.44 -3.51 8.80
N GLN A 168 -14.78 -2.79 7.73
CA GLN A 168 -13.85 -1.85 7.10
C GLN A 168 -13.49 -0.71 8.04
N ILE A 169 -12.20 -0.40 8.11
CA ILE A 169 -11.63 0.73 8.84
C ILE A 169 -11.53 1.93 7.90
N GLU A 170 -11.98 3.09 8.37
CA GLU A 170 -11.89 4.39 7.74
C GLU A 170 -11.01 5.36 8.54
N VAL A 171 -10.47 6.39 7.88
CA VAL A 171 -9.72 7.45 8.55
C VAL A 171 -10.66 8.25 9.45
N GLY A 172 -10.27 8.44 10.71
CA GLY A 172 -11.08 9.05 11.76
C GLY A 172 -11.80 8.04 12.67
N ASP A 173 -11.78 6.75 12.32
CA ASP A 173 -12.37 5.73 13.17
C ASP A 173 -11.64 5.58 14.50
N VAL A 174 -12.40 5.21 15.52
CA VAL A 174 -11.91 4.91 16.85
C VAL A 174 -11.90 3.39 17.02
N LEU A 175 -10.71 2.84 17.13
CA LEU A 175 -10.50 1.41 17.29
C LEU A 175 -9.98 1.08 18.69
N TYR A 176 -10.36 -0.08 19.17
CA TYR A 176 -9.95 -0.61 20.46
C TYR A 176 -9.22 -1.92 20.30
N ARG A 177 -8.11 -2.08 21.02
CA ARG A 177 -7.35 -3.32 20.98
C ARG A 177 -8.11 -4.43 21.69
N THR A 178 -8.18 -5.60 21.08
CA THR A 178 -8.94 -6.75 21.62
C THR A 178 -8.35 -7.28 22.91
N THR A 179 -7.04 -7.12 23.13
CA THR A 179 -6.32 -7.66 24.28
C THR A 179 -6.29 -6.75 25.50
N ASP A 180 -6.40 -5.43 25.34
CA ASP A 180 -6.32 -4.47 26.46
C ASP A 180 -6.92 -3.11 26.09
N ASP A 181 -7.01 -2.20 27.06
CA ASP A 181 -7.71 -0.92 26.92
C ASP A 181 -7.01 0.12 26.02
N MET A 182 -6.08 -0.30 25.17
CA MET A 182 -5.52 0.59 24.16
C MET A 182 -6.60 1.02 23.16
N LYS A 183 -6.66 2.34 22.98
CA LYS A 183 -7.51 3.03 22.02
C LYS A 183 -6.61 3.70 20.99
N ALA A 184 -6.95 3.58 19.71
CA ALA A 184 -6.25 4.23 18.62
C ALA A 184 -7.25 4.97 17.72
N VAL A 185 -6.91 6.20 17.33
CA VAL A 185 -7.68 6.97 16.33
C VAL A 185 -6.97 6.85 15.00
N VAL A 186 -7.66 6.36 13.97
CA VAL A 186 -7.06 6.12 12.66
C VAL A 186 -6.73 7.45 11.98
N ALA A 187 -5.46 7.75 11.80
CA ALA A 187 -5.01 8.94 11.07
C ALA A 187 -4.69 8.65 9.61
N LYS A 188 -4.19 7.45 9.30
CA LYS A 188 -3.83 7.04 7.94
C LYS A 188 -4.03 5.54 7.74
N LEU A 189 -4.43 5.16 6.53
CA LEU A 189 -4.49 3.77 6.10
C LEU A 189 -3.32 3.48 5.16
N GLU A 190 -2.66 2.36 5.38
CA GLU A 190 -1.62 1.84 4.50
C GLU A 190 -1.91 0.38 4.13
N LYS A 191 -1.05 -0.23 3.32
CA LYS A 191 -1.30 -1.57 2.79
C LYS A 191 -1.24 -2.61 3.92
N GLY A 192 -2.39 -2.96 4.47
CA GLY A 192 -2.55 -4.00 5.49
C GLY A 192 -2.34 -3.55 6.94
N TYR A 193 -2.14 -2.25 7.18
CA TYR A 193 -2.07 -1.66 8.51
C TYR A 193 -2.66 -0.25 8.54
N PHE A 194 -2.98 0.22 9.72
CA PHE A 194 -3.37 1.62 9.94
C PHE A 194 -2.34 2.31 10.82
N VAL A 195 -2.26 3.64 10.71
CA VAL A 195 -1.41 4.49 11.53
C VAL A 195 -2.31 5.38 12.38
N ASP A 196 -2.01 5.47 13.67
CA ASP A 196 -2.76 6.32 14.59
C ASP A 196 -2.36 7.81 14.49
N ASP A 197 -3.02 8.66 15.28
CA ASP A 197 -2.76 10.10 15.37
C ASP A 197 -1.41 10.45 16.02
N GLU A 198 -0.77 9.49 16.68
CA GLU A 198 0.59 9.61 17.22
C GLU A 198 1.67 9.15 16.22
N GLY A 199 1.27 8.59 15.07
CA GLY A 199 2.17 8.11 14.02
C GLY A 199 2.64 6.66 14.20
N ALA A 200 2.04 5.90 15.11
CA ALA A 200 2.34 4.48 15.33
C ALA A 200 1.51 3.59 14.38
N GLY A 201 2.18 2.61 13.75
CA GLY A 201 1.55 1.65 12.85
C GLY A 201 1.05 0.39 13.58
N PHE A 202 -0.17 -0.05 13.27
CA PHE A 202 -0.82 -1.21 13.90
C PHE A 202 -1.38 -2.20 12.90
N ASN A 203 -1.25 -3.49 13.25
CA ASN A 203 -1.96 -4.55 12.55
C ASN A 203 -3.46 -4.51 12.95
N PRO A 204 -4.38 -4.34 11.98
CA PRO A 204 -5.81 -4.16 12.25
C PRO A 204 -6.48 -5.42 12.83
N SER A 205 -5.87 -6.61 12.68
CA SER A 205 -6.43 -7.85 13.23
C SER A 205 -6.47 -7.90 14.75
N TYR A 206 -5.79 -6.96 15.42
CA TYR A 206 -5.82 -6.83 16.88
C TYR A 206 -6.80 -5.75 17.36
N PHE A 207 -7.51 -5.09 16.45
CA PHE A 207 -8.35 -3.94 16.75
C PHE A 207 -9.79 -4.19 16.32
N THR A 208 -10.74 -3.61 17.04
CA THR A 208 -12.18 -3.69 16.75
C THR A 208 -12.81 -2.32 16.94
N HIS A 209 -13.86 -2.01 16.19
CA HIS A 209 -14.73 -0.86 16.47
C HIS A 209 -15.50 -0.97 17.80
N ARG A 210 -15.56 -2.16 18.39
CA ARG A 210 -16.31 -2.41 19.61
C ARG A 210 -15.51 -1.95 20.83
N GLU A 211 -16.04 -0.96 21.53
CA GLU A 211 -15.49 -0.54 22.81
C GLU A 211 -15.52 -1.70 23.83
N PRO A 212 -14.36 -2.08 24.41
CA PRO A 212 -14.26 -3.08 25.44
C PRO A 212 -15.16 -2.75 26.62
N ASP A 213 -15.59 -3.78 27.34
CA ASP A 213 -16.34 -3.57 28.57
C ASP A 213 -15.44 -3.20 29.74
N THR A 214 -16.03 -2.57 30.75
CA THR A 214 -15.34 -2.23 32.00
C THR A 214 -16.13 -2.74 33.18
N GLN A 215 -15.46 -3.04 34.30
CA GLN A 215 -16.12 -3.51 35.51
C GLN A 215 -17.14 -2.48 36.01
N GLU A 216 -16.83 -1.19 35.91
CA GLU A 216 -17.73 -0.10 36.28
C GLU A 216 -19.00 -0.08 35.41
N ARG A 217 -18.89 -0.35 34.10
CA ARG A 217 -20.03 -0.40 33.19
C ARG A 217 -20.90 -1.63 33.47
N ILE A 218 -20.29 -2.79 33.69
CA ILE A 218 -20.99 -4.01 34.10
C ILE A 218 -21.72 -3.80 35.44
N ASN A 219 -21.04 -3.26 36.45
CA ASN A 219 -21.62 -3.00 37.77
C ASN A 219 -22.78 -1.99 37.69
N ARG A 220 -22.63 -0.92 36.90
CA ARG A 220 -23.70 0.06 36.67
C ARG A 220 -24.90 -0.57 35.99
N ASP A 221 -24.67 -1.41 34.98
CA ASP A 221 -25.73 -2.07 34.25
C ASP A 221 -26.42 -3.17 35.08
N ALA A 222 -25.70 -3.81 36.00
CA ALA A 222 -26.26 -4.77 36.95
C ALA A 222 -27.27 -4.14 37.92
N MET A 223 -27.22 -2.82 38.11
CA MET A 223 -28.17 -2.07 38.94
C MET A 223 -29.43 -1.64 38.18
N LYS A 224 -29.46 -1.77 36.85
CA LYS A 224 -30.63 -1.41 36.03
C LYS A 224 -31.71 -2.50 36.13
N GLY A 225 -32.98 -2.07 36.10
CA GLY A 225 -34.09 -2.99 35.87
C GLY A 225 -34.03 -3.56 34.44
N GLU A 226 -34.58 -4.74 34.20
CA GLU A 226 -34.47 -5.43 32.90
C GLU A 226 -34.97 -4.60 31.71
N TYR A 227 -36.02 -3.79 31.90
CA TYR A 227 -36.54 -2.91 30.86
C TYR A 227 -35.61 -1.73 30.55
N GLU A 228 -34.90 -1.22 31.56
CA GLU A 228 -33.93 -0.14 31.41
C GLU A 228 -32.63 -0.66 30.79
N TYR A 229 -32.18 -1.85 31.22
CA TYR A 229 -31.00 -2.53 30.67
C TYR A 229 -31.11 -2.73 29.16
N TRP A 230 -32.23 -3.31 28.72
CA TRP A 230 -32.46 -3.59 27.31
C TRP A 230 -33.11 -2.44 26.54
N GLY A 231 -33.61 -1.40 27.22
CA GLY A 231 -34.42 -0.35 26.58
C GLY A 231 -35.81 -0.83 26.12
N CYS A 232 -36.34 -1.94 26.64
CA CYS A 232 -37.66 -2.49 26.28
C CYS A 232 -38.83 -1.82 27.03
N THR A 233 -38.73 -0.54 27.43
CA THR A 233 -39.76 0.09 28.27
C THR A 233 -41.14 0.02 27.59
N GLY A 234 -42.11 -0.63 28.24
CA GLY A 234 -43.47 -0.82 27.72
C GLY A 234 -43.65 -1.99 26.75
N SER A 235 -42.67 -2.88 26.59
CA SER A 235 -42.76 -4.08 25.74
C SER A 235 -42.42 -5.36 26.51
N GLU A 236 -43.15 -6.45 26.23
CA GLU A 236 -42.79 -7.78 26.72
C GLU A 236 -41.48 -8.27 26.08
N CYS A 237 -40.73 -9.13 26.77
CA CYS A 237 -39.38 -9.51 26.35
C CYS A 237 -39.30 -10.14 24.94
N HIS A 238 -40.29 -10.95 24.56
CA HIS A 238 -40.35 -11.55 23.22
C HIS A 238 -40.62 -10.52 22.11
N ASN A 239 -41.20 -9.37 22.48
CA ASN A 239 -41.44 -8.22 21.63
C ASN A 239 -40.47 -7.06 21.91
N CYS A 240 -39.37 -7.32 22.62
CA CYS A 240 -38.39 -6.28 22.86
C CYS A 240 -37.81 -5.80 21.51
N PRO A 241 -37.71 -4.47 21.29
CA PRO A 241 -37.11 -3.90 20.08
C PRO A 241 -35.58 -3.99 20.08
N ALA A 242 -34.96 -4.28 21.22
CA ALA A 242 -33.51 -4.38 21.34
C ALA A 242 -32.95 -5.56 20.54
N LEU A 243 -31.80 -5.33 19.92
CA LEU A 243 -31.03 -6.34 19.20
C LEU A 243 -29.61 -6.40 19.78
N VAL A 244 -29.12 -7.62 20.02
CA VAL A 244 -27.77 -7.92 20.46
C VAL A 244 -27.14 -8.84 19.42
N ASP A 245 -26.16 -8.33 18.69
CA ASP A 245 -25.59 -8.94 17.48
C ASP A 245 -26.68 -9.42 16.49
N GLY A 246 -27.66 -8.56 16.23
CA GLY A 246 -28.76 -8.83 15.29
C GLY A 246 -29.86 -9.77 15.79
N MET A 247 -29.79 -10.26 17.03
CA MET A 247 -30.82 -11.14 17.62
C MET A 247 -31.54 -10.48 18.81
N LYS A 248 -32.82 -10.81 19.01
CA LYS A 248 -33.52 -10.40 20.23
C LYS A 248 -32.90 -11.07 21.46
N PRO A 249 -32.92 -10.44 22.66
CA PRO A 249 -32.38 -11.04 23.87
C PRO A 249 -32.91 -12.44 24.15
N SER A 250 -34.20 -12.67 23.91
CA SER A 250 -34.84 -13.97 24.13
C SER A 250 -34.35 -15.06 23.18
N GLN A 251 -34.09 -14.71 21.92
CA GLN A 251 -33.58 -15.61 20.91
C GLN A 251 -32.11 -15.94 21.16
N ARG A 252 -31.31 -14.91 21.46
CA ARG A 252 -29.87 -15.05 21.71
C ARG A 252 -29.59 -15.97 22.90
N TYR A 253 -30.30 -15.78 24.00
CA TYR A 253 -30.07 -16.52 25.23
C TYR A 253 -30.98 -17.76 25.38
N GLY A 254 -31.93 -17.96 24.46
CA GLY A 254 -32.88 -19.08 24.50
C GLY A 254 -33.86 -19.02 25.68
N ILE A 255 -34.20 -17.83 26.16
CA ILE A 255 -35.06 -17.63 27.36
C ILE A 255 -36.17 -16.61 27.07
N LEU A 256 -37.38 -16.89 27.56
CA LEU A 256 -38.56 -16.03 27.34
C LEU A 256 -38.58 -14.75 28.20
N TRP A 257 -37.80 -14.69 29.28
CA TRP A 257 -37.83 -13.64 30.30
C TRP A 257 -36.59 -12.75 30.27
N CYS A 258 -36.80 -11.43 30.17
CA CYS A 258 -35.70 -10.47 30.00
C CYS A 258 -34.80 -10.37 31.23
N GLY A 259 -35.32 -10.57 32.45
CA GLY A 259 -34.48 -10.61 33.65
C GLY A 259 -33.46 -11.76 33.65
N CYS A 260 -33.83 -12.93 33.13
CA CYS A 260 -32.89 -14.04 32.96
C CYS A 260 -31.88 -13.75 31.84
N ALA A 261 -32.34 -13.17 30.73
CA ALA A 261 -31.46 -12.75 29.64
C ALA A 261 -30.44 -11.70 30.11
N THR A 262 -30.84 -10.72 30.92
CA THR A 262 -29.95 -9.70 31.50
C THR A 262 -28.84 -10.34 32.32
N ARG A 263 -29.17 -11.28 33.21
CA ARG A 263 -28.16 -11.97 34.03
C ARG A 263 -27.18 -12.76 33.18
N LEU A 264 -27.66 -13.46 32.15
CA LEU A 264 -26.78 -14.21 31.24
C LEU A 264 -25.87 -13.29 30.42
N ASP A 265 -26.39 -12.15 29.95
CA ASP A 265 -25.58 -11.17 29.23
C ASP A 265 -24.52 -10.53 30.13
N LEU A 266 -24.88 -10.13 31.36
CA LEU A 266 -23.92 -9.63 32.35
C LEU A 266 -22.84 -10.66 32.69
N LEU A 267 -23.21 -11.93 32.86
CA LEU A 267 -22.24 -13.02 33.10
C LEU A 267 -21.34 -13.26 31.88
N ARG A 268 -21.87 -13.14 30.66
CA ARG A 268 -21.06 -13.20 29.44
C ARG A 268 -20.04 -12.06 29.41
N ARG A 269 -20.51 -10.83 29.61
CA ARG A 269 -19.67 -9.61 29.66
C ARG A 269 -18.58 -9.73 30.72
N GLN A 270 -18.92 -10.25 31.91
CA GLN A 270 -17.93 -10.48 32.97
C GLN A 270 -16.89 -11.52 32.57
N ARG A 271 -17.29 -12.66 31.96
CA ARG A 271 -16.33 -13.68 31.52
C ARG A 271 -15.41 -13.18 30.40
N GLU A 272 -15.93 -12.34 29.50
CA GLU A 272 -15.13 -11.70 28.45
C GLU A 272 -14.09 -10.75 29.07
N LEU A 273 -14.48 -10.00 30.11
CA LEU A 273 -13.57 -9.13 30.86
C LEU A 273 -12.53 -9.96 31.63
N ASP A 274 -12.96 -10.95 32.41
CA ASP A 274 -12.10 -11.83 33.21
C ASP A 274 -11.10 -12.61 32.32
N GLY A 275 -11.52 -13.02 31.12
CA GLY A 275 -10.67 -13.73 30.16
C GLY A 275 -9.63 -12.83 29.47
N ARG A 276 -9.78 -11.51 29.56
CA ARG A 276 -8.83 -10.52 29.05
C ARG A 276 -7.77 -10.16 30.08
N ASP A 277 -8.14 -10.19 31.36
CA ASP A 277 -7.25 -9.94 32.51
C ASP A 277 -6.49 -11.20 32.99
N ALA A 278 -6.69 -12.36 32.35
CA ALA A 278 -6.12 -13.66 32.70
C ALA A 278 -4.79 -13.96 31.98
#